data_AF-A0A519DVU9-F1
#
_entry.id   AF-A0A519DVU9-F1
#
_cell.length_a   1.000
_cell.length_b   1.000
_cell.length_c   1.000
_cell.angle_alpha   90.00
_cell.angle_beta   90.00
_cell.angle_gamma   90.00
#
_symmetry.space_group_name_H-M   'P 1'
#
loop_
_entity.id
_entity.type
_entity.pdbx_description
1 polymer ?
#
loop_
_entity_poly.entity_id
_entity_poly.type
_entity_poly.pdbx_seq_one_letter_code
_entity_poly.pdbx_strand_id
1 'polypeptide(L)'
;MNDEMYDDMAIERIAKEKFGLDVDIDQVIVRAIPVSHTGEATVFLTKKKQLFVYIHAQSKLVFSDVKKIVSRMGLKAELYLPPKGEIDYFDEIGRQKFKQVFPARTNPTAEDIIFYRTLAPYNPALVQIHEVKDG
;
A
#
# COMPACT_ATOMS: atom_id res chain seq x y z
N MET A 1 10.77 -23.78 3.14
CA MET A 1 10.72 -23.83 4.62
C MET A 1 11.58 -22.75 5.27
N ASN A 2 12.93 -22.80 5.25
CA ASN A 2 13.72 -21.74 5.89
C ASN A 2 13.53 -20.37 5.22
N ASP A 3 13.63 -20.31 3.88
CA ASP A 3 13.54 -19.03 3.15
C ASP A 3 12.16 -18.37 3.27
N GLU A 4 11.09 -19.17 3.35
CA GLU A 4 9.72 -18.67 3.52
C GLU A 4 9.52 -18.04 4.90
N MET A 5 10.07 -18.64 5.96
CA MET A 5 10.02 -18.06 7.30
C MET A 5 10.84 -16.77 7.39
N TYR A 6 11.99 -16.71 6.70
CA TYR A 6 12.78 -15.47 6.62
C TYR A 6 12.04 -14.35 5.90
N ASP A 7 11.35 -14.66 4.81
CA ASP A 7 10.53 -13.70 4.07
C ASP A 7 9.34 -13.19 4.91
N ASP A 8 8.66 -14.08 5.63
CA ASP A 8 7.58 -13.70 6.55
C ASP A 8 8.09 -12.72 7.62
N MET A 9 9.20 -13.05 8.29
CA MET A 9 9.83 -12.15 9.27
C MET A 9 10.29 -10.82 8.64
N ALA A 10 10.73 -10.83 7.38
CA ALA A 10 11.10 -9.61 6.67
C ALA A 10 9.87 -8.71 6.43
N ILE A 11 8.73 -9.29 6.01
CA ILE A 11 7.47 -8.56 5.84
C ILE A 11 6.97 -8.00 7.17
N GLU A 12 6.99 -8.78 8.25
CA GLU A 12 6.60 -8.33 9.60
C GLU A 12 7.47 -7.15 10.06
N ARG A 13 8.78 -7.25 9.86
CA ARG A 13 9.73 -6.17 10.18
C ARG A 13 9.46 -4.92 9.34
N ILE A 14 9.22 -5.07 8.04
CA ILE A 14 8.91 -3.94 7.14
C ILE A 14 7.57 -3.31 7.53
N ALA A 15 6.55 -4.10 7.89
CA ALA A 15 5.27 -3.60 8.36
C ALA A 15 5.44 -2.68 9.57
N LYS A 16 6.26 -3.10 10.54
CA LYS A 16 6.58 -2.31 11.73
C LYS A 16 7.40 -1.06 11.39
N GLU A 17 8.52 -1.21 10.68
CA GLU A 17 9.46 -0.11 10.42
C GLU A 17 8.90 0.94 9.45
N LYS A 18 8.14 0.51 8.43
CA LYS A 18 7.66 1.39 7.37
C LYS A 18 6.22 1.83 7.55
N PHE A 19 5.39 1.14 8.33
CA PHE A 19 3.98 1.48 8.49
C PHE A 19 3.54 1.60 9.96
N GLY A 20 4.43 1.31 10.92
CA GLY A 20 4.09 1.33 12.33
C GLY A 20 3.10 0.24 12.74
N LEU A 21 2.93 -0.81 11.93
CA LEU A 21 1.98 -1.88 12.18
C LEU A 21 2.72 -3.14 12.64
N ASP A 22 2.42 -3.62 13.85
CA ASP A 22 2.81 -4.96 14.30
C ASP A 22 1.85 -5.99 13.70
N VAL A 23 2.33 -6.78 12.75
CA VAL A 23 1.61 -7.91 12.16
C VAL A 23 2.27 -9.22 12.58
N ASP A 24 1.44 -10.22 12.87
CA ASP A 24 1.86 -11.60 13.04
C ASP A 24 1.26 -12.43 11.90
N ILE A 25 2.10 -12.90 10.98
CA ILE A 25 1.66 -13.70 9.83
C ILE A 25 1.25 -15.10 10.32
N ASP A 26 0.03 -15.50 9.98
CA ASP A 26 -0.50 -16.85 10.24
C ASP A 26 -0.33 -17.74 9.01
N GLN A 27 -0.67 -17.20 7.84
CA GLN A 27 -0.60 -17.93 6.59
C GLN A 27 -0.34 -16.97 5.42
N VAL A 28 0.60 -17.33 4.56
CA VAL A 28 0.76 -16.69 3.24
C VAL A 28 -0.09 -17.43 2.22
N ILE A 29 -0.95 -16.69 1.51
CA ILE A 29 -1.87 -17.23 0.50
C ILE A 29 -1.17 -17.29 -0.86
N VAL A 30 -0.49 -16.20 -1.24
CA VAL A 30 0.35 -16.14 -2.44
C VAL A 30 1.61 -15.35 -2.11
N ARG A 31 2.75 -15.76 -2.66
CA ARG A 31 4.06 -15.17 -2.37
C ARG A 31 4.72 -14.66 -3.64
N ALA A 32 5.27 -13.45 -3.57
CA ALA A 32 6.11 -12.83 -4.60
C ALA A 32 5.53 -12.97 -6.04
N ILE A 33 4.21 -12.81 -6.20
CA ILE A 33 3.60 -12.91 -7.51
C ILE A 33 3.91 -11.64 -8.32
N PRO A 34 4.26 -11.76 -9.60
CA PRO A 34 4.56 -10.60 -10.43
C PRO A 34 3.29 -9.77 -10.66
N VAL A 35 3.32 -8.50 -10.27
CA VAL A 35 2.23 -7.52 -10.48
C VAL A 35 2.60 -6.45 -11.51
N SER A 36 3.88 -6.38 -11.87
CA SER A 36 4.42 -5.57 -12.96
C SER A 36 5.74 -6.17 -13.44
N HIS A 37 6.41 -5.54 -14.40
CA HIS A 37 7.73 -5.97 -14.86
C HIS A 37 8.81 -5.92 -13.76
N THR A 38 8.65 -5.02 -12.78
CA THR A 38 9.66 -4.71 -11.78
C THR A 38 9.14 -4.84 -10.35
N GLY A 39 7.96 -5.45 -10.15
CA GLY A 39 7.28 -5.43 -8.86
C GLY A 39 6.48 -6.70 -8.59
N GLU A 40 6.46 -7.04 -7.31
CA GLU A 40 5.94 -8.28 -6.77
C GLU A 40 4.94 -7.97 -5.64
N ALA A 41 4.02 -8.91 -5.41
CA ALA A 41 3.07 -8.83 -4.31
C ALA A 41 2.99 -10.15 -3.53
N THR A 42 2.83 -10.02 -2.22
CA THR A 42 2.60 -11.15 -1.30
C THR A 42 1.29 -10.89 -0.56
N VAL A 43 0.36 -11.85 -0.61
CA VAL A 43 -0.93 -11.79 0.09
C VAL A 43 -0.88 -12.75 1.28
N PHE A 44 -1.21 -12.25 2.46
CA PHE A 44 -1.11 -13.01 3.70
C PHE A 44 -2.24 -12.69 4.67
N LEU A 45 -2.54 -13.67 5.51
CA LEU A 45 -3.48 -13.59 6.61
C LEU A 45 -2.72 -13.45 7.92
N THR A 46 -3.15 -12.53 8.78
CA THR A 46 -2.60 -12.42 10.12
C THR A 46 -3.26 -13.39 11.09
N LYS A 47 -2.67 -13.59 12.27
CA LYS A 47 -3.30 -14.37 13.37
C LYS A 47 -4.67 -13.81 13.80
N LYS A 48 -4.91 -12.52 13.56
CA LYS A 48 -6.19 -11.84 13.80
C LYS A 48 -7.19 -12.01 12.65
N LYS A 49 -6.88 -12.87 11.66
CA LYS A 49 -7.70 -13.15 10.48
C LYS A 49 -7.96 -11.91 9.61
N GLN A 50 -7.02 -10.97 9.60
CA GLN A 50 -7.03 -9.82 8.70
C GLN A 50 -6.20 -10.15 7.46
N LEU A 51 -6.76 -9.86 6.28
CA LEU A 51 -6.11 -10.09 5.00
C LEU A 51 -5.30 -8.86 4.59
N PHE A 52 -4.05 -9.06 4.20
CA PHE A 52 -3.16 -8.00 3.74
C PHE A 52 -2.52 -8.37 2.41
N VAL A 53 -2.17 -7.34 1.64
CA VAL A 53 -1.23 -7.44 0.52
C VAL A 53 -0.06 -6.49 0.73
N TYR A 54 1.14 -7.04 0.66
CA TYR A 54 2.40 -6.31 0.61
C TYR A 54 2.85 -6.21 -0.85
N ILE A 55 3.21 -5.01 -1.30
CA ILE A 55 3.61 -4.74 -2.68
C ILE A 55 4.93 -3.96 -2.66
N HIS A 56 5.90 -4.39 -3.46
CA HIS A 56 7.14 -3.63 -3.67
C HIS A 56 7.58 -3.71 -5.13
N ALA A 57 8.38 -2.73 -5.55
CA ALA A 57 8.98 -2.73 -6.87
C ALA A 57 10.38 -2.11 -6.85
N GLN A 58 11.21 -2.45 -7.83
CA GLN A 58 12.48 -1.74 -8.06
C GLN A 58 12.24 -0.32 -8.62
N SER A 59 11.15 -0.15 -9.38
CA SER A 59 10.71 1.14 -9.90
C SER A 59 9.99 1.96 -8.83
N LYS A 60 9.84 3.27 -9.05
CA LYS A 60 8.93 4.09 -8.24
C LYS A 60 7.49 3.63 -8.49
N LEU A 61 6.70 3.51 -7.43
CA LEU A 61 5.25 3.38 -7.50
C LEU A 61 4.63 4.60 -6.84
N VAL A 62 3.50 5.05 -7.38
CA VAL A 62 2.63 6.02 -6.72
C VAL A 62 1.33 5.37 -6.27
N PHE A 63 0.57 6.06 -5.44
CA PHE A 63 -0.67 5.54 -4.89
C PHE A 63 -1.67 5.09 -5.96
N SER A 64 -1.78 5.78 -7.11
CA SER A 64 -2.63 5.33 -8.22
C SER A 64 -2.20 3.98 -8.82
N ASP A 65 -0.90 3.67 -8.85
CA ASP A 65 -0.40 2.40 -9.37
C ASP A 65 -0.76 1.26 -8.42
N VAL A 66 -0.57 1.46 -7.12
CA VAL A 66 -0.94 0.49 -6.09
C VAL A 66 -2.44 0.19 -6.12
N LYS A 67 -3.29 1.22 -6.25
CA LYS A 67 -4.75 1.03 -6.43
C LYS A 67 -5.09 0.17 -7.65
N LYS A 68 -4.38 0.38 -8.77
CA LYS A 68 -4.57 -0.41 -10.00
C LYS A 68 -4.10 -1.86 -9.80
N ILE A 69 -2.96 -2.07 -9.15
CA ILE A 69 -2.43 -3.40 -8.83
C ILE A 69 -3.45 -4.17 -7.96
N VAL A 70 -3.87 -3.59 -6.84
CA VAL A 70 -4.85 -4.21 -5.92
C VAL A 70 -6.13 -4.59 -6.66
N SER A 71 -6.68 -3.68 -7.48
CA SER A 71 -7.91 -3.98 -8.25
C SER A 71 -7.71 -5.09 -9.28
N ARG A 72 -6.55 -5.14 -9.96
CA ARG A 72 -6.21 -6.18 -10.96
C ARG A 72 -5.94 -7.54 -10.34
N MET A 73 -5.48 -7.57 -9.09
CA MET A 73 -5.37 -8.80 -8.30
C MET A 73 -6.73 -9.34 -7.85
N GLY A 74 -7.84 -8.69 -8.22
CA GLY A 74 -9.17 -9.08 -7.75
C GLY A 74 -9.40 -8.74 -6.30
N LEU A 75 -8.67 -7.78 -5.72
CA LEU A 75 -8.82 -7.41 -4.31
C LEU A 75 -9.59 -6.10 -4.17
N LYS A 76 -10.29 -5.94 -3.05
CA LYS A 76 -10.87 -4.66 -2.62
C LYS A 76 -10.19 -4.21 -1.34
N ALA A 77 -9.51 -3.08 -1.42
CA ALA A 77 -8.85 -2.50 -0.26
C ALA A 77 -9.88 -2.01 0.77
N GLU A 78 -9.60 -2.31 2.04
CA GLU A 78 -10.22 -1.67 3.20
C GLU A 78 -9.44 -0.40 3.56
N LEU A 79 -8.11 -0.52 3.66
CA LEU A 79 -7.23 0.55 4.10
C LEU A 79 -5.88 0.45 3.39
N TYR A 80 -5.40 1.57 2.86
CA TYR A 80 -4.03 1.72 2.38
C TYR A 80 -3.21 2.33 3.51
N LEU A 81 -2.27 1.57 4.07
CA LEU A 81 -1.52 2.03 5.24
C LEU A 81 -0.52 3.10 4.81
N PRO A 82 -0.57 4.30 5.41
CA PRO A 82 0.40 5.34 5.08
C PRO A 82 1.79 4.95 5.58
N PRO A 83 2.85 5.35 4.86
CA PRO A 83 4.21 5.23 5.35
C PRO A 83 4.39 5.93 6.71
N LYS A 84 5.21 5.35 7.58
CA LYS A 84 5.56 5.80 8.93
C LYS A 84 4.36 6.02 9.87
N GLY A 85 3.18 5.50 9.54
CA GLY A 85 1.96 5.77 10.30
C GLY A 85 1.47 7.22 10.19
N GLU A 86 1.97 7.99 9.21
CA GLU A 86 1.55 9.37 8.97
C GLU A 86 0.13 9.40 8.38
N ILE A 87 -0.88 9.56 9.23
CA ILE A 87 -2.32 9.43 8.86
C ILE A 87 -2.67 10.29 7.62
N ASP A 88 -2.10 11.49 7.52
CA ASP A 88 -2.38 12.45 6.46
C ASP A 88 -1.38 12.40 5.29
N TYR A 89 -0.50 11.39 5.21
CA TYR A 89 0.59 11.30 4.22
C TYR A 89 0.13 11.59 2.77
N PHE A 90 -0.92 10.90 2.33
CA PHE A 90 -1.45 11.05 0.97
C PHE A 90 -2.02 12.46 0.74
N ASP A 91 -2.66 13.03 1.76
CA ASP A 91 -3.34 14.33 1.73
C ASP A 91 -2.34 15.47 1.74
N GLU A 92 -1.31 15.39 2.57
CA GLU A 92 -0.22 16.36 2.61
C GLU A 92 0.48 16.46 1.26
N ILE A 93 0.85 15.31 0.66
CA ILE A 93 1.47 15.29 -0.67
C ILE A 93 0.48 15.79 -1.72
N GLY A 94 -0.80 15.43 -1.62
CA GLY A 94 -1.86 15.93 -2.48
C GLY A 94 -1.96 17.46 -2.45
N ARG A 95 -1.97 18.06 -1.26
CA ARG A 95 -2.00 19.52 -1.06
C ARG A 95 -0.73 20.19 -1.60
N GLN A 96 0.44 19.61 -1.36
CA GLN A 96 1.71 20.11 -1.88
C GLN A 96 1.72 20.11 -3.41
N LYS A 97 1.31 19.01 -4.04
CA LYS A 97 1.23 18.88 -5.50
C LYS A 97 0.18 19.79 -6.11
N PHE A 98 -0.98 19.92 -5.47
CA PHE A 98 -2.02 20.87 -5.89
C PHE A 98 -1.49 22.30 -5.89
N LYS A 99 -0.83 22.73 -4.80
CA LYS A 99 -0.26 24.08 -4.67
C LYS A 99 0.83 24.37 -5.70
N GLN A 100 1.59 23.37 -6.13
CA GLN A 100 2.57 23.51 -7.22
C GLN A 100 1.91 23.83 -8.55
N VAL A 101 0.70 23.33 -8.81
CA VAL A 101 -0.05 23.58 -10.05
C VAL A 101 -0.91 24.85 -9.92
N PHE A 102 -1.49 25.11 -8.75
CA PHE A 102 -2.39 26.23 -8.48
C PHE A 102 -1.92 27.10 -7.30
N PRO A 103 -0.81 27.85 -7.45
CA PRO A 103 -0.19 28.58 -6.33
C PRO A 103 -1.08 29.67 -5.72
N ALA A 104 -2.03 30.21 -6.49
CA ALA A 104 -2.98 31.24 -6.03
C ALA A 104 -4.13 30.70 -5.17
N ARG A 105 -4.34 29.37 -5.13
CA ARG A 105 -5.39 28.73 -4.32
C ARG A 105 -4.81 28.28 -2.99
N THR A 106 -5.28 28.86 -1.88
CA THR A 106 -4.67 28.69 -0.55
C THR A 106 -5.31 27.59 0.29
N ASN A 107 -6.61 27.32 0.12
CA ASN A 107 -7.37 26.34 0.91
C ASN A 107 -8.08 25.30 0.00
N PRO A 108 -7.35 24.34 -0.58
CA PRO A 108 -7.99 23.30 -1.38
C PRO A 108 -8.86 22.38 -0.51
N THR A 109 -10.05 22.06 -1.03
CA THR A 109 -10.94 21.06 -0.45
C THR A 109 -10.37 19.65 -0.61
N ALA A 110 -11.01 18.65 0.02
CA ALA A 110 -10.64 17.26 -0.20
C ALA A 110 -10.83 16.85 -1.67
N GLU A 111 -11.89 17.32 -2.33
CA GLU A 111 -12.17 17.04 -3.75
C GLU A 111 -11.10 17.62 -4.67
N ASP A 112 -10.65 18.84 -4.40
CA ASP A 112 -9.58 19.51 -5.16
C ASP A 112 -8.29 18.68 -5.18
N ILE A 113 -7.98 17.97 -4.08
CA ILE A 113 -6.74 17.19 -3.95
C ILE A 113 -6.90 15.72 -4.32
N ILE A 114 -8.11 15.19 -4.58
CA ILE A 114 -8.34 13.75 -4.80
C ILE A 114 -7.37 13.16 -5.83
N PHE A 115 -7.22 13.81 -6.98
CA PHE A 115 -6.29 13.36 -8.02
C PHE A 115 -4.83 13.45 -7.56
N TYR A 116 -4.45 14.56 -6.93
CA TYR A 116 -3.08 14.82 -6.50
C TYR A 116 -2.61 13.87 -5.40
N ARG A 117 -3.50 13.43 -4.51
CA ARG A 117 -3.23 12.37 -3.52
C ARG A 117 -2.73 11.09 -4.19
N THR A 118 -3.23 10.79 -5.38
CA THR A 118 -2.85 9.57 -6.12
C THR A 118 -1.43 9.59 -6.68
N LEU A 119 -0.77 10.75 -6.64
CA LEU A 119 0.61 10.95 -7.08
C LEU A 119 1.63 10.77 -5.95
N ALA A 120 1.16 10.53 -4.73
CA ALA A 120 2.03 10.28 -3.58
C ALA A 120 2.86 9.01 -3.81
N PRO A 121 4.20 9.04 -3.61
CA PRO A 121 5.02 7.85 -3.66
C PRO A 121 4.53 6.78 -2.69
N TYR A 122 4.45 5.54 -3.14
CA TYR A 122 3.94 4.45 -2.31
C TYR A 122 4.62 3.13 -2.66
N ASN A 123 5.89 3.02 -2.26
CA ASN A 123 6.73 1.85 -2.42
C ASN A 123 7.74 1.75 -1.25
N PRO A 124 7.73 0.68 -0.44
CA PRO A 124 6.75 -0.41 -0.49
C PRO A 124 5.34 0.08 -0.11
N ALA A 125 4.34 -0.72 -0.42
CA ALA A 125 2.95 -0.50 -0.04
C ALA A 125 2.43 -1.68 0.79
N LEU A 126 1.57 -1.38 1.77
CA LEU A 126 0.90 -2.36 2.60
C LEU A 126 -0.58 -2.00 2.67
N VAL A 127 -1.44 -2.92 2.25
CA VAL A 127 -2.87 -2.66 2.10
C VAL A 127 -3.65 -3.73 2.83
N GLN A 128 -4.53 -3.31 3.74
CA GLN A 128 -5.53 -4.18 4.34
C GLN A 128 -6.63 -4.42 3.31
N ILE A 129 -7.00 -5.68 3.13
CA ILE A 129 -7.98 -6.11 2.14
C ILE A 129 -9.29 -6.45 2.85
N HIS A 130 -10.37 -5.89 2.34
CA HIS A 130 -11.72 -6.13 2.82
C HIS A 130 -12.27 -7.46 2.29
N GLU A 131 -12.14 -7.69 0.98
CA GLU A 131 -12.63 -8.89 0.30
C GLU A 131 -11.75 -9.21 -0.93
N VAL A 132 -11.74 -10.49 -1.29
CA VAL A 132 -11.35 -10.95 -2.62
C VAL A 132 -12.62 -10.91 -3.46
N LYS A 133 -12.60 -10.20 -4.59
CA LYS A 133 -13.72 -10.14 -5.52
C LYS A 133 -13.99 -11.54 -6.05
N ASP A 134 -15.28 -11.88 -6.12
CA ASP A 134 -15.76 -13.16 -6.62
C ASP A 134 -15.29 -14.40 -5.81
N GLY A 135 -14.84 -14.20 -4.55
CA GLY A 135 -14.33 -15.24 -3.66
C GLY A 135 -14.83 -15.15 -2.23
#